data_AF-A0AAE6YRU9-F1
#
_entry.id   AF-A0AAE6YRU9-F1
#
_cell.length_a   1.000
_cell.length_b   1.000
_cell.length_c   1.000
_cell.angle_alpha   90.00
_cell.angle_beta   90.00
_cell.angle_gamma   90.00
#
_symmetry.space_group_name_H-M   'P 1'
#
loop_
_entity.id
_entity.type
_entity.pdbx_description
1 polymer ?
#
loop_
_entity_poly.entity_id
_entity_poly.type
_entity_poly.pdbx_seq_one_letter_code
_entity_poly.pdbx_strand_id
1 'polypeptide(L)' 'MGMLLRRHYPSKKTVEVEETDSLSDLNVKELKELAKQRGIEGYSTLTKQELLEVLNG' A
#
# COMPACT_ATOMS: atom_id res chain seq x y z
N MET A 1 7.89 41.63 -14.05
CA MET A 1 8.67 40.45 -13.64
C MET A 1 8.16 40.08 -12.24
N GLY A 2 7.17 39.22 -12.07
CA GLY A 2 7.21 37.80 -12.34
C GLY A 2 7.24 37.09 -10.98
N MET A 3 6.06 36.75 -10.43
CA MET A 3 5.96 35.78 -9.34
C MET A 3 4.74 34.90 -9.59
N LEU A 4 4.91 33.96 -10.50
CA LEU A 4 4.16 32.72 -10.48
C LEU A 4 5.09 31.70 -9.84
N LEU A 5 4.77 31.21 -8.65
CA LEU A 5 5.04 29.80 -8.36
C LEU A 5 4.02 29.24 -7.36
N ARG A 6 3.02 28.62 -7.99
CA ARG A 6 2.41 27.32 -7.65
C ARG A 6 1.62 27.22 -6.33
N ARG A 7 0.30 27.26 -6.56
CA ARG A 7 -0.80 26.74 -5.74
C ARG A 7 -0.51 25.31 -5.24
N HIS A 8 -0.96 25.02 -4.01
CA HIS A 8 -1.48 23.73 -3.51
C HIS A 8 -0.48 22.55 -3.47
N TYR A 9 -0.50 21.60 -2.54
CA TYR A 9 -1.40 21.13 -1.48
C TYR A 9 -0.55 20.15 -0.60
N PRO A 10 -0.90 19.86 0.67
CA PRO A 10 0.00 19.24 1.63
C PRO A 10 0.20 17.76 1.31
N SER A 11 1.44 17.29 1.39
CA SER A 11 1.65 15.87 1.63
C SER A 11 3.01 15.68 2.25
N LYS A 12 2.98 15.62 3.57
CA LYS A 12 3.90 14.85 4.40
C LYS A 12 3.23 14.78 5.76
N LYS A 13 2.18 13.93 5.81
CA LYS A 13 1.68 13.42 7.06
C LYS A 13 2.83 12.61 7.65
N THR A 14 3.50 13.26 8.59
CA THR A 14 4.48 12.70 9.48
C THR A 14 3.85 11.54 10.22
N VAL A 15 4.52 10.39 10.09
CA VAL A 15 5.03 9.50 11.15
C VAL A 15 4.08 9.20 12.31
N GLU A 16 4.01 7.89 12.58
CA GLU A 16 3.67 7.19 13.82
C GLU A 16 2.40 6.35 13.73
N VAL A 17 2.62 5.07 14.09
CA VAL A 17 1.69 3.97 14.31
C VAL A 17 1.26 3.18 13.05
N GLU A 18 1.35 1.85 13.19
CA GLU A 18 0.63 0.82 12.40
C GLU A 18 1.44 0.18 11.26
N GLU A 19 2.35 -0.73 11.64
CA GLU A 19 2.93 -1.77 10.75
C GLU A 19 1.84 -2.61 10.04
N THR A 20 0.59 -2.55 10.51
CA THR A 20 -0.60 -3.17 9.92
C THR A 20 -1.26 -2.34 8.82
N ASP A 21 -1.17 -1.01 8.86
CA ASP A 21 -1.79 -0.12 7.85
C ASP A 21 -0.97 -0.03 6.58
N SER A 22 0.33 -0.32 6.68
CA SER A 22 1.23 -0.33 5.51
C SER A 22 0.73 -1.28 4.44
N LEU A 23 0.27 -2.49 4.80
CA LEU A 23 -0.27 -3.43 3.81
C LEU A 23 -1.58 -2.90 3.18
N SER A 24 -2.47 -2.30 3.97
CA SER A 24 -3.73 -1.69 3.50
C SER A 24 -3.50 -0.61 2.43
N ASP A 25 -2.46 0.20 2.64
CA ASP A 25 -2.01 1.25 1.74
C ASP A 25 -1.26 0.71 0.51
N LEU A 26 -0.72 -0.51 0.58
CA LEU A 26 -0.09 -1.15 -0.57
C LEU A 26 -1.11 -1.44 -1.68
N ASN A 27 -0.63 -1.30 -2.91
CA ASN A 27 -1.41 -1.58 -4.09
C ASN A 27 -1.61 -3.10 -4.26
N VAL A 28 -2.68 -3.53 -4.93
CA VAL A 28 -2.97 -4.95 -5.16
C VAL A 28 -1.80 -5.65 -5.86
N LYS A 29 -1.04 -4.95 -6.71
CA LYS A 29 0.19 -5.48 -7.31
C LYS A 29 1.24 -5.83 -6.25
N GLU A 30 1.56 -4.90 -5.36
CA GLU A 30 2.55 -5.09 -4.28
C GLU A 30 2.14 -6.24 -3.37
N LEU A 31 0.85 -6.31 -2.99
CA LEU A 31 0.31 -7.41 -2.19
C LEU A 31 0.43 -8.77 -2.90
N LYS A 32 0.20 -8.81 -4.22
CA LYS A 32 0.40 -10.03 -5.01
C LYS A 32 1.87 -10.44 -5.11
N GLU A 33 2.79 -9.47 -5.18
CA GLU A 33 4.23 -9.76 -5.18
C GLU A 33 4.70 -10.30 -3.83
N LEU A 34 4.25 -9.70 -2.72
CA LEU A 34 4.49 -10.22 -1.38
C LEU A 34 3.92 -11.64 -1.22
N ALA A 35 2.69 -11.86 -1.72
CA ALA A 35 2.07 -13.17 -1.65
C ALA A 35 2.85 -14.23 -2.45
N LYS A 36 3.35 -13.87 -3.64
CA LYS A 36 4.23 -14.72 -4.44
C LYS A 36 5.56 -14.99 -3.72
N GLN A 37 6.16 -13.98 -3.09
CA GLN A 37 7.41 -14.14 -2.32
C GLN A 37 7.23 -15.05 -1.11
N ARG A 38 6.07 -14.99 -0.45
CA ARG A 38 5.72 -15.90 0.66
C ARG A 38 5.28 -17.29 0.19
N GLY A 39 5.13 -17.51 -1.12
CA GLY A 39 4.70 -18.79 -1.68
C GLY A 39 3.21 -19.10 -1.50
N ILE A 40 2.37 -18.07 -1.34
CA ILE A 40 0.92 -18.23 -1.21
C ILE A 40 0.34 -18.58 -2.59
N GLU A 41 -0.14 -19.80 -2.74
CA GLU A 41 -0.81 -20.26 -3.96
C GLU A 41 -2.25 -19.72 -4.03
N GLY A 42 -2.72 -19.40 -5.23
CA GLY A 42 -4.06 -18.78 -5.39
C GLY A 42 -4.09 -17.27 -5.15
N TYR A 43 -2.96 -16.61 -4.87
CA TYR A 43 -2.90 -15.14 -4.70
C TYR A 43 -3.49 -14.34 -5.89
N SER A 44 -3.46 -14.92 -7.09
CA SER A 44 -4.02 -14.34 -8.31
C SER A 44 -5.55 -14.26 -8.30
N THR A 45 -6.20 -15.22 -7.63
CA THR A 45 -7.65 -15.34 -7.48
C THR A 45 -8.16 -14.67 -6.20
N LEU A 46 -7.29 -14.42 -5.21
CA LEU A 46 -7.61 -13.70 -3.99
C LEU A 46 -7.88 -12.21 -4.27
N THR A 47 -8.85 -11.66 -3.53
CA THR A 47 -9.20 -10.24 -3.52
C THR A 47 -8.21 -9.42 -2.70
N LYS A 48 -8.26 -8.08 -2.80
CA LYS A 48 -7.36 -7.21 -2.02
C LYS A 48 -7.47 -7.50 -0.52
N GLN A 49 -8.69 -7.69 -0.01
CA GLN A 49 -8.93 -7.95 1.41
C GLN A 49 -8.35 -9.31 1.84
N GLU A 50 -8.60 -10.36 1.06
CA GLU A 50 -8.04 -11.69 1.37
C GLU A 50 -6.51 -11.69 1.30
N LEU A 51 -5.90 -10.99 0.34
CA LEU A 51 -4.44 -10.84 0.29
C LEU A 51 -3.89 -10.13 1.53
N LEU A 52 -4.60 -9.12 2.04
CA LEU A 52 -4.22 -8.43 3.28
C LEU A 52 -4.33 -9.36 4.49
N GLU A 53 -5.42 -10.11 4.61
CA GLU A 53 -5.61 -11.07 5.71
C GLU A 53 -4.52 -12.14 5.71
N VAL A 54 -4.19 -12.71 4.55
CA VAL A 54 -3.15 -13.75 4.45
C VAL A 54 -1.75 -13.18 4.71
N LEU A 55 -1.49 -11.90 4.42
CA LEU A 55 -0.18 -11.27 4.64
C LEU A 55 -0.02 -10.69 6.06
N ASN A 56 -1.10 -10.26 6.71
CA ASN A 56 -1.14 -9.79 8.10
C ASN A 56 -1.22 -10.94 9.12
N GLY A 57 -1.61 -12.14 8.69
CA GLY A 57 -1.70 -13.36 9.52
C GLY A 57 -0.38 -14.08 9.75
#